data_AF-A0A3S9YMA2-F1
#
_entry.id   AF-A0A3S9YMA2-F1
#
_cell.length_a   1.000
_cell.length_b   1.000
_cell.length_c   1.000
_cell.angle_alpha   90.00
_cell.angle_beta   90.00
_cell.angle_gamma   90.00
#
_symmetry.space_group_name_H-M   'P 1'
#
loop_
_entity.id
_entity.type
_entity.pdbx_description
1 polymer ?
#
loop_
_entity_poly.entity_id
_entity_poly.type
_entity_poly.pdbx_seq_one_letter_code
_entity_poly.pdbx_strand_id
1 'polypeptide(L)'
;MLVSNFSTEMVAAQDRFALWEEFATQSHMRNWMRSEHEDNFRATMRVLDMGDAQISTMTFPSLEVVRTPKLIRQQSDREFYQVNCVLAGAGGASQGDRNTSIRQGQLVLVDSSLPFRGQLHGEAENYAAVIIQLPRELLPLPWKPFNG
;
A
#
# COMPACT_ATOMS: atom_id res chain seq x y z
N MET A 1 13.78 -1.10 -17.37
CA MET A 1 13.47 -1.69 -16.06
C MET A 1 14.42 -1.08 -15.04
N LEU A 2 13.91 -0.21 -14.17
CA LEU A 2 14.68 0.50 -13.16
C LEU A 2 14.38 -0.08 -11.78
N VAL A 3 15.39 -0.16 -10.92
CA VAL A 3 15.24 -0.60 -9.53
C VAL A 3 15.64 0.52 -8.59
N SER A 4 14.74 0.89 -7.69
CA SER A 4 14.98 1.86 -6.62
C SER A 4 14.96 1.15 -5.27
N ASN A 5 15.92 1.46 -4.40
CA ASN A 5 15.97 0.94 -3.03
C ASN A 5 15.85 2.12 -2.05
N PHE A 6 15.07 1.92 -1.00
CA PHE A 6 14.78 2.90 0.03
C PHE A 6 14.86 2.22 1.41
N SER A 7 15.46 2.92 2.37
CA SER A 7 15.55 2.48 3.77
C SER A 7 15.57 3.70 4.69
N THR A 8 14.84 3.62 5.81
CA THR A 8 14.86 4.66 6.85
C THR A 8 15.91 4.39 7.94
N GLU A 9 16.68 3.30 7.86
CA GLU A 9 17.60 2.88 8.92
C GLU A 9 18.67 3.93 9.27
N MET A 10 19.20 4.60 8.25
CA MET A 10 20.25 5.61 8.37
C MET A 10 19.71 7.04 8.56
N VAL A 11 18.39 7.17 8.75
CA VAL A 11 17.70 8.45 8.97
C VAL A 11 17.49 8.65 10.47
N ALA A 12 17.54 9.89 10.95
CA ALA A 12 17.22 10.22 12.34
C ALA A 12 15.78 9.78 12.67
N ALA A 13 15.56 9.22 13.85
CA ALA A 13 14.32 8.50 14.19
C ALA A 13 13.05 9.33 13.94
N GLN A 14 13.06 10.59 14.36
CA GLN A 14 11.96 11.55 14.21
C GLN A 14 11.60 11.88 12.74
N ASP A 15 12.53 11.71 11.81
CA ASP A 15 12.34 12.05 10.39
C ASP A 15 11.95 10.84 9.54
N ARG A 16 11.99 9.62 10.11
CA ARG A 16 11.80 8.36 9.37
C ARG A 16 10.42 8.23 8.75
N PHE A 17 9.38 8.55 9.52
CA PHE A 17 8.00 8.39 9.06
C PHE A 17 7.66 9.39 7.97
N ALA A 18 8.03 10.66 8.13
CA ALA A 18 7.83 11.69 7.13
C ALA A 18 8.51 11.32 5.79
N LEU A 19 9.76 10.81 5.86
CA LEU A 19 10.47 10.36 4.67
C LEU A 19 9.82 9.11 4.03
N TRP A 20 9.34 8.17 4.84
CA TRP A 20 8.58 7.01 4.34
C TRP A 20 7.30 7.46 3.61
N GLU A 21 6.53 8.38 4.20
CA GLU A 21 5.30 8.89 3.61
C GLU A 21 5.56 9.58 2.27
N GLU A 22 6.61 10.40 2.20
CA GLU A 22 7.03 11.06 0.96
C GLU A 22 7.38 10.02 -0.12
N PHE A 23 8.23 9.04 0.21
CA PHE A 23 8.65 8.02 -0.74
C PHE A 23 7.46 7.16 -1.22
N ALA A 24 6.63 6.67 -0.29
CA ALA A 24 5.47 5.86 -0.61
C ALA A 24 4.43 6.63 -1.46
N THR A 25 4.29 7.94 -1.25
CA THR A 25 3.41 8.80 -2.06
C THR A 25 3.91 8.97 -3.49
N GLN A 26 5.23 8.89 -3.72
CA GLN A 26 5.83 9.00 -5.04
C GLN A 26 5.85 7.66 -5.77
N SER A 27 6.06 6.55 -5.07
CA SER A 27 6.09 5.22 -5.67
C SER A 27 4.71 4.61 -5.87
N HIS A 28 3.78 4.82 -4.92
CA HIS A 28 2.47 4.17 -4.91
C HIS A 28 1.32 5.14 -5.15
N MET A 29 0.11 4.61 -5.28
CA MET A 29 -1.09 5.45 -5.25
C MET A 29 -1.13 6.24 -3.95
N ARG A 30 -1.45 7.53 -4.03
CA ARG A 30 -1.44 8.40 -2.85
C ARG A 30 -2.46 7.95 -1.82
N ASN A 31 -2.02 7.81 -0.58
CA ASN A 31 -2.85 7.49 0.58
C ASN A 31 -2.51 8.42 1.74
N TRP A 32 -3.43 8.59 2.67
CA TRP A 32 -3.10 9.04 4.02
C TRP A 32 -2.53 7.87 4.80
N MET A 33 -1.49 8.13 5.59
CA MET A 33 -0.82 7.14 6.42
C MET A 33 -0.78 7.60 7.88
N ARG A 34 -0.86 6.64 8.81
CA ARG A 34 -0.67 6.87 10.25
C ARG A 34 -0.04 5.64 10.89
N SER A 35 0.82 5.83 11.87
CA SER A 35 1.42 4.72 12.62
C SER A 35 1.46 5.01 14.11
N GLU A 36 1.48 3.96 14.94
CA GLU A 36 1.85 4.10 16.36
C GLU A 36 3.37 4.19 16.55
N HIS A 37 4.13 4.01 15.46
CA HIS A 37 5.59 4.00 15.45
C HIS A 37 6.19 5.20 14.70
N GLU A 38 5.45 6.32 14.58
CA GLU A 38 5.90 7.52 13.85
C GLU A 38 7.24 8.06 14.37
N ASP A 39 7.45 8.03 15.70
CA ASP A 39 8.69 8.48 16.35
C ASP A 39 9.94 7.66 15.95
N ASN A 40 9.76 6.47 15.38
CA ASN A 40 10.86 5.56 15.05
C ASN A 40 10.50 4.54 13.95
N PHE A 41 9.99 5.02 12.81
CA PHE A 41 9.44 4.16 11.75
C PHE A 41 10.53 3.48 10.90
N ARG A 42 11.04 2.33 11.33
CA ARG A 42 12.08 1.56 10.62
C ARG A 42 11.49 0.75 9.48
N ALA A 43 11.69 1.22 8.25
CA ALA A 43 11.08 0.63 7.07
C ALA A 43 12.07 0.51 5.91
N THR A 44 11.82 -0.47 5.05
CA THR A 44 12.55 -0.66 3.80
C THR A 44 11.56 -0.86 2.66
N MET A 45 11.94 -0.40 1.47
CA MET A 45 11.17 -0.58 0.24
C MET A 45 12.12 -0.77 -0.93
N ARG A 46 11.80 -1.71 -1.80
CA ARG A 46 12.44 -1.87 -3.10
C ARG A 46 11.38 -1.83 -4.17
N VAL A 47 11.58 -0.99 -5.18
CA VAL A 47 10.62 -0.75 -6.26
C VAL A 47 11.26 -1.16 -7.57
N LEU A 48 10.52 -1.93 -8.36
CA LEU A 48 10.84 -2.37 -9.70
C LEU A 48 9.82 -1.75 -10.66
N ASP A 49 10.29 -0.85 -11.52
CA ASP A 49 9.49 -0.24 -12.58
C ASP A 49 9.54 -1.12 -13.85
N MET A 50 8.36 -1.59 -14.28
CA MET A 50 8.13 -2.42 -15.46
C MET A 50 7.31 -1.71 -16.54
N GLY A 51 7.34 -0.37 -16.60
CA GLY A 51 6.57 0.43 -17.54
C GLY A 51 5.16 0.68 -17.01
N ASP A 52 4.15 0.02 -17.59
CA ASP A 52 2.76 0.21 -17.15
C ASP A 52 2.47 -0.41 -15.78
N ALA A 53 3.32 -1.31 -15.28
CA ALA A 53 3.17 -1.92 -13.96
C ALA A 53 4.37 -1.64 -13.06
N GLN A 54 4.12 -1.63 -11.75
CA GLN A 54 5.14 -1.49 -10.73
C GLN A 54 5.04 -2.66 -9.75
N ILE A 55 6.20 -3.24 -9.37
CA ILE A 55 6.30 -4.23 -8.30
C ILE A 55 7.15 -3.65 -7.19
N SER A 56 6.73 -3.82 -5.94
CA SER A 56 7.52 -3.39 -4.80
C SER A 56 7.53 -4.45 -3.72
N THR A 57 8.65 -4.57 -3.00
CA THR A 57 8.76 -5.35 -1.77
C THR A 57 9.05 -4.40 -0.63
N MET A 58 8.37 -4.58 0.49
CA MET A 58 8.52 -3.66 1.62
C MET A 58 8.31 -4.34 2.95
N THR A 59 8.98 -3.77 3.96
CA THR A 59 8.89 -4.18 5.35
C THR A 59 8.77 -2.92 6.20
N PHE A 60 7.75 -2.84 7.06
CA PHE A 60 7.46 -1.66 7.86
C PHE A 60 6.67 -2.00 9.15
N PRO A 61 6.71 -1.16 10.21
CA PRO A 61 5.92 -1.37 11.42
C PRO A 61 4.40 -1.27 11.17
N SER A 62 3.57 -1.48 12.19
CA SER A 62 2.12 -1.32 12.05
C SER A 62 1.72 0.02 11.42
N LEU A 63 0.86 -0.01 10.41
CA LEU A 63 0.52 1.13 9.56
C LEU A 63 -0.97 1.11 9.22
N GLU A 64 -1.62 2.25 9.41
CA GLU A 64 -2.95 2.52 8.89
C GLU A 64 -2.83 3.30 7.58
N VAL A 65 -3.58 2.86 6.56
CA VAL A 65 -3.60 3.45 5.22
C VAL A 65 -5.03 3.79 4.86
N VAL A 66 -5.28 5.02 4.42
CA VAL A 66 -6.62 5.49 4.04
C VAL A 66 -6.57 6.19 2.70
N ARG A 67 -7.37 5.70 1.75
CA ARG A 67 -7.64 6.39 0.50
C ARG A 67 -9.01 7.04 0.55
N THR A 68 -9.04 8.34 0.36
CA THR A 68 -10.27 9.15 0.48
C THR A 68 -10.82 9.54 -0.88
N PRO A 69 -12.13 9.86 -1.00
CA PRO A 69 -12.70 10.42 -2.22
C PRO A 69 -11.98 11.69 -2.71
N LYS A 70 -11.47 12.50 -1.79
CA LYS A 70 -10.70 13.71 -2.12
C LYS A 70 -9.40 13.35 -2.85
N LEU A 71 -8.65 12.38 -2.36
CA LEU A 71 -7.41 11.92 -3.00
C LEU A 71 -7.67 11.34 -4.39
N ILE A 72 -8.77 10.59 -4.55
CA ILE A 72 -9.16 10.01 -5.83
C ILE A 72 -9.46 11.11 -6.87
N ARG A 73 -10.21 12.15 -6.50
CA ARG A 73 -10.54 13.27 -7.41
C ARG A 73 -9.35 14.14 -7.78
N GLN A 74 -8.34 14.21 -6.92
CA GLN A 74 -7.15 15.04 -7.12
C GLN A 74 -6.11 14.39 -8.04
N GLN A 75 -6.20 13.08 -8.27
CA GLN A 75 -5.29 12.37 -9.15
C GLN A 75 -5.81 12.34 -10.58
N SER A 76 -4.90 12.59 -11.53
CA SER A 76 -5.09 12.35 -12.97
C SER A 76 -4.75 10.91 -13.37
N ASP A 77 -4.53 10.04 -12.37
CA ASP A 77 -3.99 8.71 -12.55
C ASP A 77 -4.94 7.83 -13.37
N ARG A 78 -4.35 7.03 -14.26
CA ARG A 78 -5.00 5.85 -14.83
C ARG A 78 -5.49 5.00 -13.66
N GLU A 79 -6.69 4.44 -13.74
CA GLU A 79 -7.19 3.62 -12.63
C GLU A 79 -6.34 2.34 -12.50
N PHE A 80 -5.90 2.03 -11.27
CA PHE A 80 -5.03 0.90 -10.97
C PHE A 80 -5.72 -0.12 -10.07
N TYR A 81 -5.34 -1.38 -10.23
CA TYR A 81 -5.44 -2.38 -9.18
C TYR A 81 -4.15 -2.43 -8.39
N GLN A 82 -4.27 -2.51 -7.06
CA GLN A 82 -3.16 -2.86 -6.17
C GLN A 82 -3.39 -4.25 -5.60
N VAL A 83 -2.49 -5.18 -5.93
CA VAL A 83 -2.47 -6.54 -5.38
C VAL A 83 -1.40 -6.59 -4.30
N ASN A 84 -1.79 -6.95 -3.09
CA ASN A 84 -0.92 -7.04 -1.93
C ASN A 84 -0.77 -8.53 -1.56
N CYS A 85 0.44 -9.07 -1.71
CA CYS A 85 0.81 -10.40 -1.25
C CYS A 85 1.45 -10.29 0.13
N VAL A 86 0.80 -10.85 1.14
CA VAL A 86 1.23 -10.70 2.53
C VAL A 86 2.24 -11.77 2.90
N LEU A 87 3.48 -11.34 3.15
CA LEU A 87 4.59 -12.21 3.50
C LEU A 87 4.73 -12.41 5.02
N ALA A 88 4.39 -11.38 5.81
CA ALA A 88 4.35 -11.43 7.27
C ALA A 88 3.38 -10.38 7.81
N GLY A 89 2.79 -10.65 8.97
CA GLY A 89 1.81 -9.80 9.63
C GLY A 89 0.35 -10.14 9.29
N ALA A 90 -0.54 -9.33 9.84
CA ALA A 90 -1.99 -9.50 9.74
C ALA A 90 -2.68 -8.14 9.65
N GLY A 91 -4.00 -8.11 9.52
CA GLY A 91 -4.71 -6.85 9.40
C GLY A 91 -6.17 -6.95 9.05
N GLY A 92 -6.70 -5.80 8.60
CA GLY A 92 -8.01 -5.68 8.00
C GLY A 92 -7.98 -4.72 6.83
N ALA A 93 -8.86 -4.94 5.86
CA ALA A 93 -9.14 -3.98 4.79
C ALA A 93 -10.64 -3.82 4.61
N SER A 94 -11.05 -2.59 4.29
CA SER A 94 -12.41 -2.23 3.91
C SER A 94 -12.45 -1.40 2.63
N GLN A 95 -13.38 -1.72 1.74
CA GLN A 95 -13.62 -0.97 0.50
C GLN A 95 -15.10 -1.10 0.10
N GLY A 96 -15.85 0.00 0.18
CA GLY A 96 -17.32 -0.04 0.12
C GLY A 96 -17.89 -0.90 1.26
N ASP A 97 -18.85 -1.78 0.95
CA ASP A 97 -19.46 -2.72 1.91
C ASP A 97 -18.61 -3.98 2.15
N ARG A 98 -17.43 -4.08 1.54
CA ARG A 98 -16.57 -5.24 1.69
C ARG A 98 -15.59 -5.00 2.81
N ASN A 99 -15.59 -5.91 3.78
CA ASN A 99 -14.59 -5.99 4.85
C ASN A 99 -13.91 -7.36 4.78
N THR A 100 -12.59 -7.38 4.92
CA THR A 100 -11.82 -8.63 4.99
C THR A 100 -10.75 -8.56 6.06
N SER A 101 -10.52 -9.67 6.75
CA SER A 101 -9.29 -9.88 7.50
C SER A 101 -8.14 -10.14 6.53
N ILE A 102 -6.94 -9.69 6.88
CA ILE A 102 -5.70 -9.93 6.17
C ILE A 102 -4.85 -10.88 7.01
N ARG A 103 -4.26 -11.90 6.37
CA ARG A 103 -3.33 -12.84 6.99
C ARG A 103 -2.15 -13.12 6.07
N GLN A 104 -1.04 -13.55 6.66
CA GLN A 104 0.10 -14.10 5.94
C GLN A 104 -0.33 -15.16 4.90
N GLY A 105 0.28 -15.11 3.72
CA GLY A 105 0.00 -16.00 2.59
C GLY A 105 -1.22 -15.61 1.76
N GLN A 106 -1.96 -14.57 2.14
CA GLN A 106 -3.12 -14.09 1.38
C GLN A 106 -2.74 -13.04 0.34
N LEU A 107 -3.58 -12.96 -0.69
CA LEU A 107 -3.60 -11.89 -1.67
C LEU A 107 -4.79 -10.98 -1.40
N VAL A 108 -4.53 -9.68 -1.27
CA VAL A 108 -5.54 -8.64 -1.05
C VAL A 108 -5.53 -7.68 -2.22
N LEU A 109 -6.64 -7.63 -2.95
CA LEU A 109 -6.84 -6.71 -4.07
C LEU A 109 -7.58 -5.46 -3.61
N VAL A 110 -7.07 -4.30 -4.01
CA VAL A 110 -7.70 -2.99 -3.78
C VAL A 110 -7.87 -2.29 -5.13
N ASP A 111 -9.06 -1.76 -5.39
CA ASP A 111 -9.34 -0.90 -6.54
C ASP A 111 -9.00 0.55 -6.20
N SER A 112 -8.07 1.18 -6.91
CA SER A 112 -7.64 2.56 -6.62
C SER A 112 -8.71 3.61 -6.95
N SER A 113 -9.75 3.25 -7.70
CA SER A 113 -10.88 4.12 -8.04
C SER A 113 -11.88 4.28 -6.88
N LEU A 114 -11.79 3.43 -5.85
CA LEU A 114 -12.70 3.41 -4.72
C LEU A 114 -11.98 3.77 -3.40
N PRO A 115 -12.64 4.49 -2.47
CA PRO A 115 -12.10 4.71 -1.14
C PRO A 115 -11.85 3.40 -0.42
N PHE A 116 -10.79 3.32 0.36
CA PHE A 116 -10.51 2.16 1.19
C PHE A 116 -9.81 2.55 2.50
N ARG A 117 -9.87 1.65 3.47
CA ARG A 117 -9.05 1.69 4.68
C ARG A 117 -8.33 0.35 4.83
N GLY A 118 -7.05 0.40 5.16
CA GLY A 118 -6.23 -0.74 5.55
C GLY A 118 -5.66 -0.53 6.93
N GLN A 119 -5.73 -1.55 7.77
CA GLN A 119 -5.02 -1.64 9.04
C GLN A 119 -4.04 -2.79 8.91
N LEU A 120 -2.76 -2.47 8.84
CA LEU A 120 -1.67 -3.42 8.64
C LEU A 120 -0.91 -3.53 9.94
N HIS A 121 -0.87 -4.72 10.51
CA HIS A 121 -0.24 -4.99 11.79
C HIS A 121 1.01 -5.83 11.58
N GLY A 122 2.16 -5.26 11.94
CA GLY A 122 3.33 -6.07 12.26
C GLY A 122 3.10 -6.69 13.64
N GLU A 123 3.21 -8.01 13.75
CA GLU A 123 3.01 -8.71 15.03
C GLU A 123 4.23 -8.51 15.96
N ALA A 124 4.99 -9.57 16.27
CA ALA A 124 6.28 -9.47 16.97
C ALA A 124 7.39 -8.86 16.08
N GLU A 125 7.14 -8.78 14.77
CA GLU A 125 8.02 -8.23 13.74
C GLU A 125 7.29 -7.18 12.90
N ASN A 126 7.96 -6.66 11.88
CA ASN A 126 7.37 -5.76 10.89
C ASN A 126 6.35 -6.48 9.99
N TYR A 127 5.37 -5.74 9.47
CA TYR A 127 4.55 -6.18 8.34
C TYR A 127 5.43 -6.27 7.09
N ALA A 128 5.26 -7.33 6.30
CA ALA A 128 6.01 -7.51 5.06
C ALA A 128 5.09 -7.89 3.91
N ALA A 129 5.27 -7.25 2.75
CA ALA A 129 4.46 -7.51 1.57
C ALA A 129 5.20 -7.32 0.25
N VAL A 130 4.72 -8.04 -0.76
CA VAL A 130 4.93 -7.67 -2.17
C VAL A 130 3.68 -6.96 -2.66
N ILE A 131 3.83 -5.76 -3.22
CA ILE A 131 2.75 -4.98 -3.78
C ILE A 131 2.96 -4.84 -5.28
N ILE A 132 1.92 -5.17 -6.05
CA ILE A 132 1.87 -5.01 -7.49
C ILE A 132 0.82 -3.95 -7.80
N GLN A 133 1.21 -2.89 -8.51
CA GLN A 133 0.29 -1.91 -9.08
C GLN A 133 0.25 -2.07 -10.59
N LEU A 134 -0.94 -2.21 -11.14
CA LEU A 134 -1.16 -2.43 -12.56
C LEU A 134 -2.44 -1.72 -13.02
N PRO A 135 -2.47 -1.15 -14.23
CA PRO A 135 -3.65 -0.54 -14.80
C PRO A 135 -4.79 -1.56 -14.82
N ARG A 136 -6.01 -1.10 -14.51
CA ARG A 136 -7.20 -1.97 -14.51
C ARG A 136 -7.40 -2.70 -15.84
N GLU A 137 -7.06 -2.03 -16.95
CA GLU A 137 -7.14 -2.57 -18.31
C GLU A 137 -6.29 -3.84 -18.52
N LEU A 138 -5.19 -4.01 -17.77
CA LEU A 138 -4.32 -5.18 -17.87
C LEU A 138 -4.83 -6.39 -17.08
N LEU A 139 -5.81 -6.18 -16.19
CA LEU A 139 -6.42 -7.23 -15.38
C LEU A 139 -7.95 -7.08 -15.43
N PRO A 140 -8.60 -7.57 -16.52
CA PRO A 140 -10.05 -7.48 -16.69
C PRO A 140 -10.76 -8.43 -15.73
N LEU A 141 -10.82 -8.04 -14.47
CA LEU A 141 -11.57 -8.75 -13.45
C LEU A 141 -13.08 -8.54 -13.70
N PRO A 142 -13.92 -9.56 -13.47
CA PRO A 142 -15.35 -9.41 -13.59
C PRO A 142 -15.84 -8.30 -12.65
N TRP A 143 -16.25 -7.17 -13.22
CA TRP A 143 -16.86 -6.08 -12.47
C TRP A 143 -18.16 -6.57 -11.86
N LYS A 144 -18.26 -6.53 -10.52
CA LYS A 144 -19.54 -6.71 -9.83
C LYS A 144 -20.01 -5.33 -9.40
N PRO A 145 -20.98 -4.71 -10.11
CA PRO A 145 -21.49 -3.41 -9.71
C PRO A 145 -22.07 -3.50 -8.30
N PHE A 146 -21.93 -2.39 -7.57
CA PHE A 146 -22.58 -2.18 -6.29
C PHE A 146 -24.09 -2.10 -6.54
N ASN A 147 -24.83 -3.12 -6.14
CA ASN A 147 -26.29 -3.00 -6.03
C ASN A 147 -26.55 -2.45 -4.64
N GLY A 148 -26.77 -1.13 -4.58
CA GLY A 148 -27.41 -0.50 -3.43
C GLY A 148 -28.88 -0.87 -3.34
#